data_AF-A0A1I7YAF9-F1
#
_entry.id   AF-A0A1I7YAF9-F1
#
_cell.length_a   1.000
_cell.length_b   1.000
_cell.length_c   1.000
_cell.angle_alpha   90.00
_cell.angle_beta   90.00
_cell.angle_gamma   90.00
#
_symmetry.space_group_name_H-M   'P 1'
#
loop_
_entity.id
_entity.type
_entity.pdbx_description
1 polymer ?
#
loop_
_entity_poly.entity_id
_entity_poly.type
_entity_poly.pdbx_seq_one_letter_code
_entity_poly.pdbx_strand_id
1 'polypeptide(L)'
;MYLHIVLMAPHTPLSPELVPKLDHAFIRIRQECPGIERFEWVPNLSRNSARYSHALLSVFRTQDSLDAYRESDAHQAMLDAIAPHIQDIVQAASGKGYALAAELEPHMQAGDERIFSSPSMNIRDPWLLVSFSVPESERQHRHKIRTGLARMGFGTVNAGLYIGPARLQAEAVEYIREHQLWPYIELFTCEPSGLSDIQEKISRWWNWDKLANEYQSFLNSYQHEVEVWQTALRQGTGEPLEAFRLYMPMVTRWRRLPFLDPGLAPELLPDNWVGNTARKLFGDLHRLLSPLSSQHVQQAIPNWKARGTDTLSKCAYQPPADCPIKVILSGSPPKAWMRSFTHCSAKSRSAAGKGKSSACASPKCPKAPRR
;
A
#
# COMPACT_ATOMS: atom_id res chain seq x y z
N MET A 1 5.96 1.62 25.81
CA MET A 1 6.31 2.88 25.12
C MET A 1 5.06 3.46 24.49
N TYR A 2 4.80 4.73 24.75
CA TYR A 2 3.62 5.48 24.35
C TYR A 2 4.07 6.71 23.57
N LEU A 3 3.55 6.85 22.36
CA LEU A 3 3.99 7.86 21.41
C LEU A 3 2.96 8.99 21.30
N HIS A 4 3.38 10.19 21.63
CA HIS A 4 2.59 11.41 21.52
C HIS A 4 3.22 12.34 20.48
N ILE A 5 2.45 12.67 19.45
CA ILE A 5 2.83 13.43 18.27
C ILE A 5 1.79 14.52 18.13
N VAL A 6 2.28 15.74 18.08
CA VAL A 6 1.48 16.91 17.73
C VAL A 6 2.05 17.49 16.45
N LEU A 7 1.30 17.41 15.36
CA LEU A 7 1.62 18.10 14.12
C LEU A 7 1.26 19.58 14.30
N MET A 8 2.15 20.48 13.88
CA MET A 8 1.97 21.91 14.07
C MET A 8 2.16 22.68 12.75
N ALA A 9 1.32 23.69 12.58
CA ALA A 9 1.42 24.71 11.54
C ALA A 9 1.88 26.02 12.20
N PRO A 10 3.20 26.24 12.38
CA PRO A 10 3.70 27.52 12.87
C PRO A 10 3.42 28.65 11.87
N HIS A 11 3.37 29.89 12.37
CA HIS A 11 3.33 31.06 11.48
C HIS A 11 4.53 31.07 10.52
N THR A 12 4.32 31.61 9.32
CA THR A 12 5.36 31.77 8.30
C THR A 12 5.59 33.27 8.05
N PRO A 13 6.81 33.80 8.26
CA PRO A 13 8.02 33.10 8.70
C PRO A 13 7.96 32.63 10.16
N LEU A 14 8.77 31.62 10.49
CA LEU A 14 8.92 31.12 11.87
C LEU A 14 9.37 32.25 12.78
N SER A 15 8.67 32.41 13.91
CA SER A 15 9.05 33.37 14.94
C SER A 15 10.42 33.01 15.53
N PRO A 16 11.37 33.96 15.63
CA PRO A 16 12.68 33.71 16.22
C PRO A 16 12.61 33.36 17.72
N GLU A 17 11.49 33.69 18.39
CA GLU A 17 11.27 33.37 19.79
C GLU A 17 10.76 31.95 20.04
N LEU A 18 10.25 31.28 19.02
CA LEU A 18 9.58 29.98 19.18
C LEU A 18 10.55 28.88 19.63
N VAL A 19 11.72 28.79 18.99
CA VAL A 19 12.71 27.74 19.32
C VAL A 19 13.24 27.90 20.76
N PRO A 20 13.68 29.09 21.22
CA PRO A 20 14.07 29.29 22.61
C PRO A 20 12.98 28.95 23.63
N LYS A 21 11.70 29.27 23.33
CA LYS A 21 10.56 28.94 24.20
C LYS A 21 10.34 27.43 24.29
N LEU A 22 10.46 26.71 23.17
CA LEU A 22 10.42 25.24 23.12
C LEU A 22 11.58 24.63 23.92
N ASP A 23 12.81 25.11 23.75
CA ASP A 23 13.98 24.59 24.48
C ASP A 23 13.80 24.74 26.00
N HIS A 24 13.32 25.90 26.46
CA HIS A 24 13.02 26.12 27.88
C HIS A 24 11.92 25.18 28.39
N ALA A 25 10.83 25.03 27.64
CA ALA A 25 9.77 24.08 27.96
C ALA A 25 10.29 22.65 28.03
N PHE A 26 11.19 22.25 27.13
CA PHE A 26 11.74 20.89 27.06
C PHE A 26 12.57 20.56 28.30
N ILE A 27 13.39 21.50 28.77
CA ILE A 27 14.17 21.35 30.00
C ILE A 27 13.22 21.15 31.19
N ARG A 28 12.22 22.02 31.33
CA ARG A 28 11.26 21.99 32.43
C ARG A 28 10.44 20.69 32.44
N ILE A 29 9.90 20.29 31.29
CA ILE A 29 9.13 19.04 31.12
C ILE A 29 9.97 17.82 31.51
N ARG A 30 11.26 17.76 31.13
CA ARG A 30 12.14 16.65 31.54
C ARG A 30 12.42 16.61 33.04
N GLN A 31 12.39 17.76 33.73
CA GLN A 31 12.60 17.85 35.17
C GLN A 31 11.33 17.48 35.95
N GLU A 32 10.16 17.91 35.47
CA GLU A 32 8.89 17.80 36.20
C GLU A 32 8.07 16.54 35.82
N CYS A 33 8.28 15.97 34.63
CA CYS A 33 7.51 14.81 34.13
C CYS A 33 8.37 13.54 34.08
N PRO A 34 8.23 12.61 35.05
CA PRO A 34 8.99 11.35 35.05
C PRO A 34 8.53 10.39 33.95
N GLY A 35 9.48 9.67 33.36
CA GLY A 35 9.19 8.59 32.40
C GLY A 35 9.08 9.04 30.93
N ILE A 36 9.48 10.27 30.61
CA ILE A 36 9.78 10.72 29.25
C ILE A 36 11.11 10.10 28.80
N GLU A 37 11.08 9.36 27.70
CA GLU A 37 12.26 8.78 27.06
C GLU A 37 12.77 9.62 25.88
N ARG A 38 11.86 10.34 25.20
CA ARG A 38 12.20 11.24 24.09
C ARG A 38 11.23 12.41 24.05
N PHE A 39 11.73 13.59 23.71
CA PHE A 39 10.93 14.82 23.57
C PHE A 39 11.66 15.75 22.61
N GLU A 40 11.13 15.94 21.40
CA GLU A 40 11.82 16.59 20.29
C GLU A 40 10.87 17.42 19.41
N TRP A 41 11.38 18.55 18.90
CA TRP A 41 10.76 19.34 17.84
C TRP A 41 11.44 19.01 16.52
N VAL A 42 10.69 18.56 15.52
CA VAL A 42 11.24 18.08 14.25
C VAL A 42 10.48 18.66 13.04
N PRO A 43 11.17 18.90 11.90
CA PRO A 43 10.48 19.27 10.67
C PRO A 43 9.62 18.11 10.15
N ASN A 44 8.41 18.40 9.69
CA ASN A 44 7.59 17.44 8.96
C ASN A 44 8.08 17.36 7.51
N LEU A 45 8.69 16.23 7.16
CA LEU A 45 9.23 15.98 5.82
C LEU A 45 8.18 15.46 4.83
N SER A 46 6.94 15.27 5.27
CA SER A 46 5.85 14.80 4.41
C SER A 46 5.43 15.87 3.42
N ARG A 47 5.48 15.54 2.13
CA ARG A 47 4.99 16.40 1.04
C ARG A 47 3.47 16.48 0.95
N ASN A 48 2.76 15.58 1.65
CA ASN A 48 1.30 15.45 1.59
C ASN A 48 0.59 16.12 2.78
N SER A 49 1.33 16.52 3.82
CA SER A 49 0.82 17.29 4.95
C SER A 49 1.42 18.69 4.96
N ALA A 50 1.44 19.33 3.78
CA ALA A 50 2.10 20.62 3.53
C ALA A 50 1.64 21.76 4.45
N ARG A 51 0.44 21.66 5.04
CA ARG A 51 -0.07 22.62 6.03
C ARG A 51 0.67 22.55 7.37
N TYR A 52 1.12 21.38 7.80
CA TYR A 52 1.81 21.18 9.08
C TYR A 52 3.29 20.99 8.82
N SER A 53 4.09 22.04 9.01
CA SER A 53 5.52 22.00 8.66
C SER A 53 6.40 21.37 9.73
N HIS A 54 5.89 21.16 10.95
CA HIS A 54 6.65 20.65 12.08
C HIS A 54 5.84 19.67 12.94
N ALA A 55 6.54 18.92 13.80
CA ALA A 55 5.93 18.05 14.78
C ALA A 55 6.67 18.11 16.12
N LEU A 56 5.93 18.01 17.22
CA LEU A 56 6.46 17.68 18.53
C LEU A 56 6.32 16.17 18.74
N LEU A 57 7.44 15.48 18.96
CA LEU A 57 7.55 14.04 19.15
C LEU A 57 7.93 13.73 20.60
N SER A 58 7.05 13.01 21.30
CA SER A 58 7.23 12.68 22.71
C SER A 58 7.02 11.18 22.93
N VAL A 59 7.96 10.52 23.59
CA VAL A 59 7.92 9.08 23.89
C VAL A 59 7.93 8.90 25.39
N PHE A 60 6.97 8.13 25.91
CA PHE A 60 6.82 7.82 27.32
C PHE A 60 6.94 6.32 27.55
N ARG A 61 7.50 5.92 28.69
CA ARG A 61 7.63 4.50 29.02
C ARG A 61 6.27 3.84 29.27
N THR A 62 5.42 4.49 30.05
CA THR A 62 4.11 4.02 30.51
C THR A 62 2.97 4.99 30.12
N GLN A 63 1.72 4.53 30.24
CA GLN A 63 0.54 5.37 30.01
C GLN A 63 0.44 6.45 31.10
N ASP A 64 0.65 6.05 32.35
CA ASP A 64 0.62 6.96 33.51
C ASP A 64 1.62 8.12 33.36
N SER A 65 2.80 7.88 32.79
CA SER A 65 3.76 8.95 32.48
C SER A 65 3.26 9.92 31.39
N LEU A 66 2.53 9.42 30.38
CA LEU A 66 1.92 10.26 29.35
C LEU A 66 0.79 11.10 29.94
N ASP A 67 -0.05 10.52 30.80
CA ASP A 67 -1.16 11.23 31.42
C ASP A 67 -0.66 12.26 32.45
N ALA A 68 0.32 11.91 33.27
CA ALA A 68 1.00 12.86 34.17
C ALA A 68 1.64 14.02 33.41
N TYR A 69 2.25 13.78 32.25
CA TYR A 69 2.74 14.85 31.39
C TYR A 69 1.60 15.75 30.89
N ARG A 70 0.51 15.18 30.39
CA ARG A 70 -0.63 15.94 29.83
C ARG A 70 -1.26 16.86 30.86
N GLU A 71 -1.33 16.41 32.10
CA GLU A 71 -1.93 17.11 33.24
C GLU A 71 -0.94 18.02 34.00
N SER A 72 0.34 18.05 33.60
CA SER A 72 1.37 18.82 34.32
C SER A 72 1.32 20.32 34.06
N ASP A 73 1.68 21.11 35.08
CA ASP A 73 1.87 22.56 34.96
C ASP A 73 2.96 22.92 33.93
N ALA A 74 4.00 22.08 33.79
CA ALA A 74 5.05 22.25 32.78
C ALA A 74 4.50 22.15 31.36
N HIS A 75 3.62 21.18 31.10
CA HIS A 75 2.97 21.01 29.80
C HIS A 75 2.02 22.17 29.50
N GLN A 76 1.22 22.60 30.46
CA GLN A 76 0.34 23.76 30.27
C GLN A 76 1.14 25.04 30.00
N ALA A 77 2.20 25.29 30.77
CA ALA A 77 3.07 26.45 30.56
C ALA A 77 3.77 26.43 29.19
N MET A 78 4.10 25.25 28.65
CA MET A 78 4.60 25.11 27.29
C MET A 78 3.54 25.53 26.28
N LEU A 79 2.31 25.02 26.40
CA LEU A 79 1.21 25.36 25.48
C LEU A 79 0.97 26.88 25.47
N ASP A 80 0.93 27.51 26.65
CA ASP A 80 0.74 28.95 26.77
C ASP A 80 1.88 29.75 26.11
N ALA A 81 3.12 29.28 26.24
CA ALA A 81 4.29 29.95 25.67
C ALA A 81 4.35 29.86 24.13
N ILE A 82 3.90 28.73 23.56
CA ILE A 82 4.00 28.51 22.11
C ILE A 82 2.74 28.94 21.34
N ALA A 83 1.56 28.95 21.98
CA ALA A 83 0.29 29.26 21.33
C ALA A 83 0.31 30.54 20.47
N PRO A 84 0.95 31.67 20.87
CA PRO A 84 1.02 32.86 20.03
C PRO A 84 1.80 32.70 18.72
N HIS A 85 2.59 31.64 18.57
CA HIS A 85 3.46 31.39 17.42
C HIS A 85 2.92 30.30 16.48
N ILE A 86 1.82 29.66 16.84
CA ILE A 86 1.25 28.50 16.14
C ILE A 86 -0.12 28.84 15.56
N GLN A 87 -0.28 28.66 14.26
CA GLN A 87 -1.54 28.91 13.54
C GLN A 87 -2.54 27.77 13.73
N ASP A 88 -2.06 26.52 13.72
CA ASP A 88 -2.92 25.33 13.86
C ASP A 88 -2.12 24.15 14.44
N ILE A 89 -2.83 23.26 15.13
CA ILE A 89 -2.28 22.01 15.64
C ILE A 89 -3.20 20.84 15.34
N VAL A 90 -2.61 19.69 15.06
CA VAL A 90 -3.32 18.41 15.01
C VAL A 90 -2.64 17.43 15.95
N GLN A 91 -3.41 16.94 16.89
CA GLN A 91 -3.02 15.90 17.83
C GLN A 91 -3.95 14.70 17.62
N ALA A 92 -3.42 13.49 17.79
CA ALA A 92 -4.30 12.32 17.84
C ALA A 92 -5.29 12.44 19.00
N ALA A 93 -6.57 12.18 18.72
CA ALA A 93 -7.61 12.13 19.74
C ALA A 93 -7.18 11.24 20.91
N SER A 94 -7.56 11.63 22.13
CA SER A 94 -7.18 10.99 23.38
C SER A 94 -7.34 9.46 23.32
N GLY A 95 -6.23 8.76 23.11
CA GLY A 95 -6.18 7.31 22.98
C GLY A 95 -4.75 6.81 22.82
N LYS A 96 -4.56 5.50 23.05
CA LYS A 96 -3.29 4.80 22.83
C LYS A 96 -3.09 4.58 21.33
N GLY A 97 -2.56 5.58 20.61
CA GLY A 97 -2.11 5.44 19.23
C GLY A 97 -2.73 6.41 18.22
N TYR A 98 -2.30 6.29 16.97
CA TYR A 98 -2.81 7.05 15.82
C TYR A 98 -3.71 6.13 15.01
N ALA A 99 -4.90 6.61 14.69
CA ALA A 99 -5.77 5.99 13.71
C ALA A 99 -5.79 6.84 12.43
N LEU A 100 -6.03 6.19 11.31
CA LEU A 100 -6.33 6.88 10.07
C LEU A 100 -7.65 7.65 10.23
N ALA A 101 -7.73 8.88 9.72
CA ALA A 101 -9.00 9.60 9.63
C ALA A 101 -9.99 8.78 8.77
N ALA A 102 -11.26 8.70 9.20
CA ALA A 102 -12.27 7.89 8.53
C ALA A 102 -12.43 8.26 7.04
N GLU A 103 -12.27 9.54 6.71
CA GLU A 103 -12.32 10.08 5.35
C GLU A 103 -11.19 9.56 4.44
N LEU A 104 -10.05 9.16 5.00
CA LEU A 104 -8.91 8.63 4.26
C LEU A 104 -9.01 7.11 4.05
N GLU A 105 -9.94 6.43 4.71
CA GLU A 105 -10.08 4.97 4.65
C GLU A 105 -10.34 4.46 3.23
N PRO A 106 -11.20 5.08 2.39
CA PRO A 106 -11.36 4.66 0.99
C PRO A 106 -10.07 4.78 0.18
N HIS A 107 -9.28 5.85 0.39
CA HIS A 107 -8.00 6.05 -0.28
C HIS A 107 -6.97 4.99 0.14
N MET A 108 -6.96 4.60 1.42
CA MET A 108 -6.11 3.50 1.90
C MET A 108 -6.54 2.16 1.32
N GLN A 109 -7.84 1.89 1.20
CA GLN A 109 -8.35 0.64 0.62
C GLN A 109 -7.98 0.51 -0.87
N ALA A 110 -8.14 1.59 -1.65
CA ALA A 110 -7.72 1.62 -3.05
C ALA A 110 -6.20 1.40 -3.19
N GLY A 111 -5.41 1.97 -2.29
CA GLY A 111 -3.96 1.75 -2.22
C GLY A 111 -3.60 0.30 -1.86
N ASP A 112 -4.24 -0.26 -0.83
CA ASP A 112 -4.03 -1.65 -0.38
C ASP A 112 -4.35 -2.64 -1.50
N GLU A 113 -5.44 -2.41 -2.26
CA GLU A 113 -5.75 -3.22 -3.44
C GLU A 113 -4.57 -3.21 -4.42
N ARG A 114 -4.04 -2.04 -4.79
CA ARG A 114 -2.90 -1.94 -5.72
C ARG A 114 -1.60 -2.56 -5.17
N ILE A 115 -1.39 -2.53 -3.86
CA ILE A 115 -0.16 -3.04 -3.21
C ILE A 115 -0.16 -4.57 -3.13
N PHE A 116 -1.29 -5.15 -2.75
CA PHE A 116 -1.39 -6.58 -2.42
C PHE A 116 -2.04 -7.42 -3.52
N SER A 117 -2.74 -6.81 -4.47
CA SER A 117 -3.19 -7.50 -5.68
C SER A 117 -2.16 -7.35 -6.80
N SER A 118 -2.19 -8.27 -7.77
CA SER A 118 -1.43 -8.17 -9.03
C SER A 118 -2.40 -7.88 -10.17
N PRO A 119 -2.85 -6.62 -10.36
CA PRO A 119 -3.68 -6.29 -11.49
C PRO A 119 -2.84 -6.33 -12.75
N SER A 120 -3.03 -7.37 -13.57
CA SER A 120 -2.49 -7.44 -14.93
C SER A 120 -3.56 -7.02 -15.92
N MET A 121 -3.22 -6.07 -16.78
CA MET A 121 -3.98 -5.76 -17.98
C MET A 121 -3.96 -6.98 -18.92
N ASN A 122 -5.08 -7.31 -19.56
CA ASN A 122 -5.09 -8.21 -20.71
C ASN A 122 -4.72 -7.45 -21.99
N ILE A 123 -4.16 -8.16 -22.98
CA ILE A 123 -3.72 -7.56 -24.24
C ILE A 123 -4.80 -6.78 -25.01
N ARG A 124 -6.09 -7.09 -24.79
CA ARG A 124 -7.24 -6.44 -25.43
C ARG A 124 -7.93 -5.39 -24.54
N ASP A 125 -7.46 -5.20 -23.32
CA ASP A 125 -8.06 -4.21 -22.44
C ASP A 125 -7.90 -2.80 -23.04
N PRO A 126 -8.86 -1.89 -22.78
CA PRO A 126 -8.79 -0.55 -23.29
C PRO A 126 -7.65 0.24 -22.64
N TRP A 127 -7.14 1.22 -23.38
CA TRP A 127 -6.14 2.18 -22.95
C TRP A 127 -6.82 3.51 -22.59
N LEU A 128 -6.22 4.25 -21.68
CA LEU A 128 -6.53 5.64 -21.39
C LEU A 128 -5.42 6.53 -21.93
N LEU A 129 -5.82 7.48 -22.77
CA LEU A 129 -5.00 8.58 -23.22
C LEU A 129 -5.31 9.82 -22.39
N VAL A 130 -4.26 10.48 -21.92
CA VAL A 130 -4.34 11.75 -21.22
C VAL A 130 -3.59 12.77 -22.06
N SER A 131 -4.35 13.61 -22.77
CA SER A 131 -3.79 14.74 -23.50
C SER A 131 -3.87 15.98 -22.63
N PHE A 132 -2.82 16.79 -22.60
CA PHE A 132 -2.88 18.07 -21.91
C PHE A 132 -2.15 19.18 -22.65
N SER A 133 -2.64 20.39 -22.45
CA SER A 133 -2.02 21.62 -22.94
C SER A 133 -2.02 22.65 -21.81
N VAL A 134 -0.84 23.14 -21.45
CA VAL A 134 -0.66 24.10 -20.34
C VAL A 134 0.13 25.30 -20.86
N PRO A 135 -0.42 26.53 -20.76
CA PRO A 135 0.30 27.75 -21.12
C PRO A 135 1.64 27.89 -20.39
N GLU A 136 2.62 28.55 -20.99
CA GLU A 136 3.96 28.66 -20.37
C GLU A 136 3.95 29.46 -19.06
N SER A 137 3.05 30.43 -18.94
CA SER A 137 2.79 31.18 -17.69
C SER A 137 2.42 30.27 -16.51
N GLU A 138 1.90 29.07 -16.79
CA GLU A 138 1.33 28.13 -15.81
C GLU A 138 2.14 26.83 -15.71
N ARG A 139 3.44 26.87 -16.08
CA ARG A 139 4.35 25.71 -16.13
C ARG A 139 4.36 24.82 -14.87
N GLN A 140 3.98 25.34 -13.71
CA GLN A 140 3.80 24.58 -12.48
C GLN A 140 2.72 23.48 -12.60
N HIS A 141 1.61 23.76 -13.29
CA HIS A 141 0.54 22.79 -13.53
C HIS A 141 1.02 21.67 -14.44
N ARG A 142 1.78 22.00 -15.49
CA ARG A 142 2.44 21.02 -16.36
C ARG A 142 3.35 20.08 -15.57
N HIS A 143 4.20 20.62 -14.69
CA HIS A 143 5.07 19.79 -13.86
C HIS A 143 4.27 18.87 -12.92
N LYS A 144 3.18 19.39 -12.35
CA LYS A 144 2.26 18.64 -11.49
C LYS A 144 1.60 17.48 -12.24
N ILE A 145 1.02 17.74 -13.42
CA ILE A 145 0.41 16.73 -14.31
C ILE A 145 1.42 15.62 -14.63
N ARG A 146 2.59 15.97 -15.16
CA ARG A 146 3.63 15.00 -15.54
C ARG A 146 4.07 14.14 -14.37
N THR A 147 4.27 14.76 -13.19
CA THR A 147 4.69 14.06 -11.99
C THR A 147 3.60 13.13 -11.45
N GLY A 148 2.34 13.58 -11.46
CA GLY A 148 1.18 12.78 -11.06
C GLY A 148 0.99 11.56 -11.95
N LEU A 149 0.90 11.76 -13.26
CA LEU A 149 0.72 10.68 -14.25
C LEU A 149 1.85 9.64 -14.16
N ALA A 150 3.11 10.08 -14.06
CA ALA A 150 4.24 9.17 -13.89
C ALA A 150 4.17 8.38 -12.57
N ARG A 151 3.66 8.96 -11.49
CA ARG A 151 3.47 8.27 -10.19
C ARG A 151 2.34 7.25 -10.20
N MET A 152 1.38 7.39 -11.10
CA MET A 152 0.28 6.42 -11.30
C MET A 152 0.63 5.32 -12.29
N GLY A 153 1.81 5.39 -12.94
CA GLY A 153 2.31 4.39 -13.88
C GLY A 153 2.04 4.69 -15.34
N PHE A 154 1.61 5.90 -15.70
CA PHE A 154 1.42 6.27 -17.11
C PHE A 154 2.75 6.41 -17.85
N GLY A 155 2.78 5.93 -19.09
CA GLY A 155 3.85 6.11 -20.04
C GLY A 155 3.74 7.47 -20.74
N THR A 156 4.87 8.01 -21.17
CA THR A 156 4.94 9.28 -21.89
C THR A 156 5.00 9.01 -23.40
N VAL A 157 3.93 9.34 -24.14
CA VAL A 157 3.91 9.20 -25.61
C VAL A 157 4.65 10.36 -26.26
N ASN A 158 4.39 11.58 -25.79
CA ASN A 158 5.10 12.80 -26.14
C ASN A 158 4.93 13.86 -25.04
N ALA A 159 5.38 15.10 -25.27
CA ALA A 159 5.41 16.14 -24.23
C ALA A 159 4.06 16.46 -23.58
N GLY A 160 2.95 16.31 -24.32
CA GLY A 160 1.57 16.61 -23.88
C GLY A 160 0.61 15.43 -24.02
N LEU A 161 1.13 14.20 -24.18
CA LEU A 161 0.31 12.99 -24.32
C LEU A 161 0.89 11.85 -23.50
N TYR A 162 0.06 11.30 -22.63
CA TYR A 162 0.37 10.17 -21.78
C TYR A 162 -0.60 9.02 -22.07
N ILE A 163 -0.14 7.80 -21.82
CA ILE A 163 -0.91 6.58 -22.05
C ILE A 163 -0.78 5.64 -20.86
N GLY A 164 -1.87 4.96 -20.51
CA GLY A 164 -1.88 3.91 -19.49
C GLY A 164 -3.07 2.99 -19.66
N PRO A 165 -3.15 1.89 -18.90
CA PRO A 165 -4.34 1.04 -18.91
C PRO A 165 -5.59 1.80 -18.45
N ALA A 166 -6.75 1.55 -19.06
CA ALA A 166 -7.99 2.25 -18.71
C ALA A 166 -8.44 2.08 -17.26
N ARG A 167 -8.02 0.99 -16.59
CA ARG A 167 -8.24 0.79 -15.15
C ARG A 167 -7.66 1.92 -14.28
N LEU A 168 -6.69 2.69 -14.78
CA LEU A 168 -6.12 3.85 -14.07
C LEU A 168 -6.99 5.10 -14.15
N GLN A 169 -8.11 5.08 -14.89
CA GLN A 169 -8.96 6.26 -15.10
C GLN A 169 -9.50 6.84 -13.79
N ALA A 170 -9.99 6.00 -12.87
CA ALA A 170 -10.54 6.48 -11.60
C ALA A 170 -9.48 7.24 -10.78
N GLU A 171 -8.26 6.67 -10.68
CA GLU A 171 -7.14 7.29 -9.97
C GLU A 171 -6.69 8.60 -10.64
N ALA A 172 -6.62 8.61 -11.98
CA ALA A 172 -6.27 9.81 -12.74
C ALA A 172 -7.31 10.93 -12.57
N VAL A 173 -8.60 10.60 -12.67
CA VAL A 173 -9.72 11.55 -12.47
C VAL A 173 -9.68 12.15 -11.07
N GLU A 174 -9.43 11.32 -10.05
CA GLU A 174 -9.28 11.80 -8.67
C GLU A 174 -8.13 12.80 -8.55
N TYR A 175 -6.94 12.42 -9.00
CA TYR A 175 -5.75 13.27 -8.96
C TYR A 175 -5.98 14.60 -9.68
N ILE A 176 -6.61 14.57 -10.84
CA ILE A 176 -6.92 15.77 -11.64
C ILE A 176 -7.89 16.68 -10.90
N ARG A 177 -8.91 16.11 -10.25
CA ARG A 177 -9.91 16.83 -9.45
C ARG A 177 -9.28 17.46 -8.20
N GLU A 178 -8.58 16.68 -7.38
CA GLU A 178 -7.91 17.12 -6.15
C GLU A 178 -6.92 18.28 -6.40
N HIS A 179 -6.40 18.37 -7.61
CA HIS A 179 -5.41 19.36 -7.99
C HIS A 179 -5.90 20.43 -8.94
N GLN A 180 -7.20 20.45 -9.26
CA GLN A 180 -7.85 21.44 -10.12
C GLN A 180 -7.19 21.55 -11.51
N LEU A 181 -6.87 20.40 -12.11
CA LEU A 181 -6.15 20.32 -13.39
C LEU A 181 -7.07 20.14 -14.61
N TRP A 182 -8.38 20.02 -14.39
CA TRP A 182 -9.39 19.85 -15.45
C TRP A 182 -9.29 20.82 -16.63
N PRO A 183 -9.01 22.14 -16.44
CA PRO A 183 -8.95 23.08 -17.56
C PRO A 183 -7.86 22.77 -18.61
N TYR A 184 -6.91 21.90 -18.29
CA TYR A 184 -5.76 21.62 -19.14
C TYR A 184 -5.78 20.23 -19.78
N ILE A 185 -6.74 19.36 -19.42
CA ILE A 185 -6.67 17.92 -19.67
C ILE A 185 -7.89 17.42 -20.42
N GLU A 186 -7.64 16.60 -21.43
CA GLU A 186 -8.62 15.79 -22.12
C GLU A 186 -8.32 14.29 -21.91
N LEU A 187 -9.36 13.50 -21.62
CA LEU A 187 -9.26 12.06 -21.37
C LEU A 187 -9.99 11.28 -22.45
N PHE A 188 -9.32 10.30 -23.05
CA PHE A 188 -9.90 9.42 -24.06
C PHE A 188 -9.64 7.96 -23.72
N THR A 189 -10.70 7.16 -23.71
CA THR A 189 -10.57 5.69 -23.65
C THR A 189 -10.57 5.16 -25.07
N CYS A 190 -9.56 4.38 -25.42
CA CYS A 190 -9.37 3.85 -26.77
C CYS A 190 -9.05 2.36 -26.75
N GLU A 191 -9.45 1.66 -27.81
CA GLU A 191 -9.08 0.27 -28.04
C GLU A 191 -7.81 0.18 -28.90
N PRO A 192 -6.95 -0.83 -28.69
CA PRO A 192 -5.74 -0.99 -29.48
C PRO A 192 -6.09 -1.35 -30.94
N SER A 193 -5.71 -0.48 -31.89
CA SER A 193 -5.83 -0.74 -33.33
C SER A 193 -4.63 -1.56 -33.84
N GLY A 194 -4.63 -2.87 -33.54
CA GLY A 194 -3.54 -3.79 -33.91
C GLY A 194 -2.41 -3.88 -32.88
N LEU A 195 -1.68 -5.01 -32.88
CA LEU A 195 -0.70 -5.37 -31.84
C LEU A 195 0.75 -5.43 -32.32
N SER A 196 1.02 -5.47 -33.63
CA SER A 196 2.40 -5.62 -34.15
C SER A 196 3.31 -4.44 -33.81
N ASP A 197 2.74 -3.23 -33.74
CA ASP A 197 3.53 -2.01 -33.54
C ASP A 197 3.56 -1.56 -32.07
N ILE A 198 2.70 -2.13 -31.22
CA ILE A 198 2.49 -1.60 -29.87
C ILE A 198 3.63 -2.00 -28.93
N GLN A 199 4.20 -3.20 -29.08
CA GLN A 199 5.36 -3.64 -28.29
C GLN A 199 6.57 -2.70 -28.47
N GLU A 200 6.88 -2.34 -29.72
CA GLU A 200 7.98 -1.40 -30.02
C GLU A 200 7.69 0.01 -29.47
N LYS A 201 6.43 0.45 -29.50
CA LYS A 201 6.05 1.77 -28.97
C LYS A 201 6.09 1.80 -27.45
N ILE A 202 5.65 0.75 -26.78
CA ILE A 202 5.64 0.62 -25.31
C ILE A 202 7.07 0.71 -24.74
N SER A 203 8.07 0.17 -25.43
CA SER A 203 9.47 0.29 -24.99
C SER A 203 9.97 1.75 -24.96
N ARG A 204 9.36 2.64 -25.75
CA ARG A 204 9.68 4.08 -25.80
C ARG A 204 8.87 4.91 -24.80
N TRP A 205 7.68 4.44 -24.44
CA TRP A 205 6.77 5.19 -23.56
C TRP A 205 7.08 5.02 -22.08
N TRP A 206 7.64 3.88 -21.68
CA TRP A 206 8.09 3.61 -20.32
C TRP A 206 9.61 3.45 -20.26
N ASN A 207 10.20 3.94 -19.17
CA ASN A 207 11.60 3.65 -18.86
C ASN A 207 11.70 2.30 -18.13
N TRP A 208 11.72 1.22 -18.92
CA TRP A 208 11.79 -0.15 -18.41
C TRP A 208 13.07 -0.41 -17.62
N ASP A 209 14.21 0.15 -18.02
CA ASP A 209 15.48 0.00 -17.31
C ASP A 209 15.41 0.56 -15.89
N LYS A 210 14.82 1.76 -15.74
CA LYS A 210 14.62 2.39 -14.44
C LYS A 210 13.72 1.52 -13.56
N LEU A 211 12.61 1.03 -14.09
CA LEU A 211 11.69 0.19 -13.34
C LEU A 211 12.33 -1.18 -12.99
N ALA A 212 13.10 -1.76 -13.90
CA ALA A 212 13.86 -2.98 -13.68
C ALA A 212 14.90 -2.80 -12.56
N ASN A 213 15.61 -1.68 -12.53
CA ASN A 213 16.57 -1.35 -11.47
C ASN A 213 15.90 -1.23 -10.10
N GLU A 214 14.72 -0.61 -10.01
CA GLU A 214 13.96 -0.52 -8.76
C GLU A 214 13.51 -1.92 -8.28
N TYR A 215 13.05 -2.78 -9.19
CA TYR A 215 12.74 -4.18 -8.88
C TYR A 215 13.97 -4.99 -8.46
N GLN A 216 15.09 -4.84 -9.15
CA GLN A 216 16.34 -5.53 -8.82
C GLN A 216 16.85 -5.11 -7.44
N SER A 217 16.73 -3.83 -7.11
CA SER A 217 17.08 -3.32 -5.79
C SER A 217 16.22 -3.91 -4.67
N PHE A 218 14.91 -4.12 -4.94
CA PHE A 218 14.03 -4.84 -4.03
C PHE A 218 14.44 -6.32 -3.88
N LEU A 219 14.70 -7.02 -4.99
CA LEU A 219 15.17 -8.40 -4.98
C LEU A 219 16.44 -8.56 -4.15
N ASN A 220 17.45 -7.74 -4.40
CA ASN A 220 18.73 -7.77 -3.70
C ASN A 220 18.57 -7.62 -2.18
N SER A 221 17.57 -6.85 -1.74
CA SER A 221 17.34 -6.58 -0.32
C SER A 221 16.64 -7.73 0.41
N TYR A 222 15.82 -8.52 -0.28
CA TYR A 222 14.87 -9.45 0.39
C TYR A 222 14.94 -10.89 -0.10
N GLN A 223 15.65 -11.20 -1.19
CA GLN A 223 15.64 -12.55 -1.77
C GLN A 223 16.09 -13.65 -0.80
N HIS A 224 17.08 -13.35 0.07
CA HIS A 224 17.59 -14.31 1.04
C HIS A 224 16.63 -14.58 2.20
N GLU A 225 15.74 -13.63 2.51
CA GLU A 225 14.80 -13.72 3.63
C GLU A 225 13.82 -14.88 3.48
N VAL A 226 13.52 -15.31 2.25
CA VAL A 226 12.59 -16.43 2.02
C VAL A 226 13.11 -17.71 2.65
N GLU A 227 14.38 -18.05 2.41
CA GLU A 227 14.98 -19.29 2.91
C GLU A 227 15.16 -19.24 4.43
N VAL A 228 15.57 -18.07 4.95
CA VAL A 228 15.71 -17.80 6.38
C VAL A 228 14.37 -18.03 7.10
N TRP A 229 13.31 -17.37 6.64
CA TRP A 229 12.00 -17.46 7.29
C TRP A 229 11.31 -18.81 7.09
N GLN A 230 11.48 -19.45 5.94
CA GLN A 230 11.02 -20.83 5.78
C GLN A 230 11.70 -21.78 6.78
N THR A 231 12.99 -21.60 7.04
CA THR A 231 13.73 -22.42 8.00
C THR A 231 13.28 -22.13 9.43
N ALA A 232 13.17 -20.85 9.80
CA ALA A 232 12.70 -20.44 11.13
C ALA A 232 11.30 -20.99 11.42
N LEU A 233 10.38 -20.91 10.46
CA LEU A 233 9.02 -21.46 10.60
C LEU A 233 9.02 -22.99 10.73
N ARG A 234 9.86 -23.72 9.97
CA ARG A 234 9.99 -25.17 10.11
C ARG A 234 10.53 -25.60 11.48
N GLN A 235 11.42 -24.80 12.05
CA GLN A 235 12.05 -25.07 13.35
C GLN A 235 11.23 -24.54 14.54
N GLY A 236 10.15 -23.80 14.28
CA GLY A 236 9.35 -23.15 15.33
C GLY A 236 10.05 -21.98 16.01
N THR A 237 11.06 -21.37 15.38
CA THR A 237 11.85 -20.23 15.89
C THR A 237 11.46 -18.90 15.26
N GLY A 238 10.37 -18.85 14.49
CA GLY A 238 9.86 -17.63 13.85
C GLY A 238 9.14 -16.71 14.85
N GLU A 239 9.86 -15.71 15.37
CA GLU A 239 9.34 -14.77 16.37
C GLU A 239 8.42 -13.68 15.75
N PRO A 240 7.22 -13.42 16.32
CA PRO A 240 6.30 -12.38 15.82
C PRO A 240 6.91 -10.98 15.69
N LEU A 241 7.71 -10.55 16.66
CA LEU A 241 8.35 -9.22 16.63
C LEU A 241 9.35 -9.07 15.48
N GLU A 242 10.16 -10.11 15.24
CA GLU A 242 11.14 -10.08 14.14
C GLU A 242 10.44 -10.12 12.78
N ALA A 243 9.34 -10.87 12.66
CA ALA A 243 8.52 -10.87 11.45
C ALA A 243 7.95 -9.48 11.18
N PHE A 244 7.44 -8.79 12.22
CA PHE A 244 6.96 -7.41 12.12
C PHE A 244 8.06 -6.43 11.67
N ARG A 245 9.26 -6.53 12.29
CA ARG A 245 10.42 -5.68 11.99
C ARG A 245 10.89 -5.80 10.54
N LEU A 246 10.78 -6.98 9.94
CA LEU A 246 11.11 -7.18 8.53
C LEU A 246 9.95 -6.80 7.60
N TYR A 247 8.73 -7.22 7.93
CA TYR A 247 7.55 -7.08 7.09
C TYR A 247 7.19 -5.62 6.81
N MET A 248 7.22 -4.76 7.83
CA MET A 248 6.80 -3.37 7.69
C MET A 248 7.68 -2.55 6.74
N PRO A 249 9.03 -2.57 6.86
CA PRO A 249 9.91 -1.95 5.88
C PRO A 249 9.77 -2.56 4.48
N MET A 250 9.61 -3.88 4.38
CA MET A 250 9.43 -4.56 3.09
C MET A 250 8.17 -4.07 2.36
N VAL A 251 7.01 -4.02 3.02
CA VAL A 251 5.77 -3.48 2.45
C VAL A 251 5.93 -2.00 2.11
N THR A 252 6.62 -1.23 2.96
CA THR A 252 6.88 0.21 2.73
C THR A 252 7.74 0.46 1.50
N ARG A 253 8.71 -0.42 1.22
CA ARG A 253 9.50 -0.37 -0.01
C ARG A 253 8.68 -0.86 -1.21
N TRP A 254 8.01 -2.00 -1.06
CA TRP A 254 7.22 -2.64 -2.10
C TRP A 254 6.13 -1.72 -2.65
N ARG A 255 5.36 -1.05 -1.79
CA ARG A 255 4.20 -0.24 -2.18
C ARG A 255 4.47 0.84 -3.23
N ARG A 256 5.73 1.25 -3.43
CA ARG A 256 6.10 2.21 -4.47
C ARG A 256 6.12 1.59 -5.86
N LEU A 257 6.45 0.30 -5.97
CA LEU A 257 6.68 -0.38 -7.24
C LEU A 257 5.37 -0.61 -8.00
N PRO A 258 4.27 -1.14 -7.40
CA PRO A 258 3.00 -1.30 -8.11
C PRO A 258 2.40 0.03 -8.60
N PHE A 259 2.74 1.15 -7.98
CA PHE A 259 2.32 2.49 -8.43
C PHE A 259 3.10 2.98 -9.65
N LEU A 260 4.39 2.64 -9.73
CA LEU A 260 5.22 2.96 -10.89
C LEU A 260 5.01 1.98 -12.06
N ASP A 261 4.61 0.75 -11.77
CA ASP A 261 4.36 -0.29 -12.76
C ASP A 261 2.95 -0.13 -13.37
N PRO A 262 2.82 0.05 -14.69
CA PRO A 262 1.53 0.08 -15.38
C PRO A 262 0.77 -1.25 -15.30
N GLY A 263 1.42 -2.38 -14.97
CA GLY A 263 0.78 -3.70 -14.95
C GLY A 263 0.30 -4.13 -16.33
N LEU A 264 1.13 -3.92 -17.37
CA LEU A 264 0.81 -4.33 -18.75
C LEU A 264 0.73 -5.85 -18.87
N ALA A 265 0.06 -6.30 -19.93
CA ALA A 265 0.00 -7.71 -20.29
C ALA A 265 1.42 -8.28 -20.50
N PRO A 266 1.71 -9.52 -20.07
CA PRO A 266 3.04 -10.13 -20.21
C PRO A 266 3.61 -10.07 -21.63
N GLU A 267 2.74 -10.16 -22.64
CA GLU A 267 3.08 -10.08 -24.06
C GLU A 267 3.61 -8.70 -24.46
N LEU A 268 3.39 -7.66 -23.66
CA LEU A 268 3.85 -6.29 -23.92
C LEU A 268 5.13 -5.93 -23.14
N LEU A 269 5.60 -6.83 -22.28
CA LEU A 269 6.76 -6.59 -21.44
C LEU A 269 8.05 -7.07 -22.13
N PRO A 270 9.22 -6.53 -21.73
CA PRO A 270 10.49 -7.09 -22.14
C PRO A 270 10.62 -8.57 -21.75
N ASP A 271 11.37 -9.34 -22.54
CA ASP A 271 11.71 -10.72 -22.20
C ASP A 271 12.36 -10.81 -20.81
N ASN A 272 12.01 -11.85 -20.05
CA ASN A 272 12.52 -12.09 -18.70
C ASN A 272 12.32 -10.91 -17.73
N TRP A 273 11.18 -10.19 -17.86
CA TRP A 273 10.85 -9.06 -17.00
C TRP A 273 11.00 -9.35 -15.51
N VAL A 274 11.97 -8.67 -14.88
CA VAL A 274 12.36 -8.85 -13.46
C VAL A 274 11.21 -8.57 -12.48
N GLY A 275 10.24 -7.75 -12.87
CA GLY A 275 9.06 -7.46 -12.04
C GLY A 275 8.25 -8.72 -11.71
N ASN A 276 8.23 -9.74 -12.58
CA ASN A 276 7.57 -11.01 -12.30
C ASN A 276 8.23 -11.75 -11.12
N THR A 277 9.56 -11.82 -11.13
CA THR A 277 10.35 -12.41 -10.04
C THR A 277 10.16 -11.64 -8.73
N ALA A 278 10.17 -10.31 -8.79
CA ALA A 278 9.96 -9.46 -7.61
C ALA A 278 8.55 -9.59 -7.01
N ARG A 279 7.50 -9.67 -7.84
CA ARG A 279 6.13 -9.93 -7.40
C ARG A 279 6.01 -11.29 -6.72
N LYS A 280 6.64 -12.33 -7.30
CA LYS A 280 6.69 -13.66 -6.68
C LYS A 280 7.38 -13.61 -5.32
N LEU A 281 8.55 -12.97 -5.23
CA LEU A 281 9.29 -12.81 -3.97
C LEU A 281 8.45 -12.11 -2.90
N PHE A 282 7.82 -10.98 -3.25
CA PHE A 282 6.95 -10.24 -2.34
C PHE A 282 5.79 -11.10 -1.86
N GLY A 283 5.10 -11.80 -2.78
CA GLY A 283 4.00 -12.70 -2.42
C GLY A 283 4.44 -13.85 -1.49
N ASP A 284 5.63 -14.41 -1.72
CA ASP A 284 6.19 -15.46 -0.88
C ASP A 284 6.50 -14.94 0.54
N LEU A 285 7.19 -13.81 0.66
CA LEU A 285 7.49 -13.20 1.97
C LEU A 285 6.24 -12.69 2.68
N HIS A 286 5.30 -12.08 1.96
CA HIS A 286 4.03 -11.63 2.53
C HIS A 286 3.28 -12.80 3.18
N ARG A 287 3.23 -13.95 2.51
CA ARG A 287 2.58 -15.16 3.03
C ARG A 287 3.24 -15.69 4.29
N LEU A 288 4.57 -15.64 4.37
CA LEU A 288 5.35 -16.13 5.52
C LEU A 288 5.26 -15.16 6.71
N LEU A 289 5.37 -13.85 6.46
CA LEU A 289 5.59 -12.84 7.49
C LEU A 289 4.30 -12.17 7.98
N SER A 290 3.30 -11.97 7.12
CA SER A 290 2.11 -11.20 7.45
C SER A 290 1.32 -11.76 8.65
N PRO A 291 1.13 -13.09 8.80
CA PRO A 291 0.46 -13.66 9.98
C PRO A 291 1.20 -13.39 11.30
N LEU A 292 2.51 -13.64 11.33
CA LEU A 292 3.36 -13.40 12.52
C LEU A 292 3.46 -11.92 12.87
N SER A 293 3.61 -11.08 11.84
CA SER A 293 3.59 -9.62 11.99
C SER A 293 2.26 -9.14 12.59
N SER A 294 1.14 -9.66 12.09
CA SER A 294 -0.20 -9.35 12.62
C SER A 294 -0.38 -9.82 14.06
N GLN A 295 0.15 -11.00 14.41
CA GLN A 295 0.16 -11.50 15.78
C GLN A 295 0.90 -10.55 16.73
N HIS A 296 2.07 -10.05 16.32
CA HIS A 296 2.79 -9.05 17.12
C HIS A 296 1.96 -7.78 17.34
N VAL A 297 1.31 -7.26 16.28
CA VAL A 297 0.45 -6.07 16.39
C VAL A 297 -0.72 -6.32 17.35
N GLN A 298 -1.37 -7.48 17.28
CA GLN A 298 -2.47 -7.82 18.20
C GLN A 298 -2.02 -7.93 19.66
N GLN A 299 -0.81 -8.43 19.90
CA GLN A 299 -0.21 -8.49 21.24
C GLN A 299 0.16 -7.10 21.76
N ALA A 300 0.69 -6.24 20.88
CA ALA A 300 1.12 -4.89 21.24
C ALA A 300 -0.06 -3.90 21.37
N ILE A 301 -1.15 -4.12 20.62
CA ILE A 301 -2.34 -3.28 20.56
C ILE A 301 -3.58 -4.14 20.83
N PRO A 302 -3.95 -4.34 22.11
CA PRO A 302 -5.16 -5.08 22.48
C PRO A 302 -6.40 -4.47 21.81
N ASN A 303 -7.27 -5.32 21.25
CA ASN A 303 -8.47 -4.94 20.48
C ASN A 303 -8.20 -4.35 19.08
N TRP A 304 -6.98 -4.43 18.55
CA TRP A 304 -6.73 -4.18 17.14
C TRP A 304 -7.56 -5.15 16.28
N LYS A 305 -8.46 -4.61 15.45
CA LYS A 305 -9.14 -5.37 14.40
C LYS A 305 -8.37 -5.15 13.11
N ALA A 306 -7.82 -6.22 12.56
CA ALA A 306 -7.26 -6.17 11.20
C ALA A 306 -8.33 -5.62 10.24
N ARG A 307 -7.95 -4.70 9.35
CA ARG A 307 -8.82 -4.29 8.25
C ARG A 307 -9.21 -5.55 7.47
N GLY A 308 -10.50 -5.66 7.13
CA GLY A 308 -11.11 -6.87 6.61
C GLY A 308 -10.24 -7.57 5.57
N THR A 309 -9.73 -8.75 5.89
CA THR A 309 -9.00 -9.63 4.97
C THR A 309 -9.92 -10.38 4.01
N ASP A 310 -11.22 -10.08 3.99
CA ASP A 310 -12.21 -10.77 3.15
C ASP A 310 -11.95 -10.59 1.64
N THR A 311 -11.15 -9.61 1.23
CA THR A 311 -10.66 -9.46 -0.15
C THR A 311 -9.37 -10.25 -0.41
N LEU A 312 -8.53 -10.52 0.59
CA LEU A 312 -7.30 -11.31 0.44
C LEU A 312 -7.53 -12.82 0.50
N SER A 313 -8.66 -13.29 1.07
CA SER A 313 -9.08 -14.70 1.00
C SER A 313 -9.34 -15.18 -0.44
N LYS A 314 -9.45 -14.26 -1.42
CA LYS A 314 -9.55 -14.59 -2.85
C LYS A 314 -8.20 -14.72 -3.57
N CYS A 315 -7.10 -14.34 -2.93
CA CYS A 315 -5.73 -14.61 -3.40
C CYS A 315 -5.23 -15.99 -2.95
N ALA A 316 -6.12 -17.00 -2.93
CA ALA A 316 -5.71 -18.39 -2.77
C ALA A 316 -5.10 -18.88 -4.08
N TYR A 317 -3.80 -18.66 -4.27
CA TYR A 317 -3.02 -19.48 -5.19
C TYR A 317 -3.16 -20.95 -4.78
N GLN A 318 -3.80 -21.77 -5.61
CA GLN A 318 -3.86 -23.21 -5.41
C GLN A 318 -2.50 -23.80 -5.84
N PRO A 319 -1.71 -24.37 -4.91
CA PRO A 319 -0.45 -24.98 -5.26
C PRO A 319 -0.69 -26.20 -6.18
N PRO A 320 0.26 -26.54 -7.06
CA PRO A 320 0.23 -27.80 -7.80
C PRO A 320 0.11 -28.99 -6.84
N ALA A 321 -0.56 -30.06 -7.27
CA ALA A 321 -0.87 -31.23 -6.45
C ALA A 321 0.35 -31.91 -5.80
N ASP A 322 1.56 -31.63 -6.30
CA ASP A 322 2.83 -32.22 -5.85
C ASP A 322 3.67 -31.30 -4.94
N CYS A 323 3.08 -30.25 -4.35
CA CYS A 323 3.79 -29.40 -3.38
C CYS A 323 3.96 -30.14 -2.03
N PRO A 324 5.19 -30.34 -1.52
CA PRO A 324 5.43 -31.12 -0.29
C PRO A 324 5.04 -30.37 1.00
N ILE A 325 4.50 -29.15 0.90
CA ILE A 325 4.12 -28.32 2.06
C ILE A 325 2.59 -28.32 2.22
N LYS A 326 2.08 -29.15 3.14
CA LYS A 326 0.72 -28.99 3.69
C LYS A 326 0.76 -27.99 4.84
N VAL A 327 0.44 -26.73 4.57
CA VAL A 327 0.17 -25.74 5.64
C VAL A 327 -1.24 -26.00 6.15
N ILE A 328 -1.37 -26.61 7.33
CA ILE A 328 -2.65 -26.72 8.04
C ILE A 328 -2.87 -25.39 8.76
N LEU A 329 -3.67 -24.51 8.16
CA LEU A 329 -4.19 -23.32 8.83
C LEU A 329 -5.21 -23.78 9.88
N SER A 330 -4.81 -23.79 11.15
CA SER A 330 -5.75 -23.97 12.26
C SER A 330 -6.51 -22.66 12.50
N GLY A 331 -7.63 -22.53 11.81
CA GLY A 331 -8.57 -21.44 11.97
C GLY A 331 -9.93 -21.88 11.45
N SER A 332 -10.57 -22.81 12.15
CA SER A 332 -11.96 -23.16 11.85
C SER A 332 -12.85 -21.95 12.16
N PRO A 333 -13.76 -21.54 11.26
CA PRO A 333 -14.76 -20.53 11.58
C PRO A 333 -15.75 -21.08 12.64
N PRO A 334 -16.42 -20.20 13.42
CA PRO A 334 -17.39 -20.63 14.41
C PRO A 334 -18.47 -21.51 13.78
N LYS A 335 -18.74 -22.67 14.39
CA LYS A 335 -19.83 -23.58 14.05
C LYS A 335 -21.19 -22.96 14.42
N ALA A 336 -21.63 -21.99 13.66
CA ALA A 336 -23.02 -21.57 13.54
C ALA A 336 -23.23 -21.30 12.06
N TRP A 337 -24.34 -21.75 11.48
CA TRP A 337 -24.58 -21.95 10.02
C TRP A 337 -24.27 -23.37 9.51
N MET A 338 -24.84 -24.37 10.19
CA MET A 338 -25.08 -25.69 9.60
C MET A 338 -26.42 -26.23 10.09
N ARG A 339 -27.52 -25.57 9.67
CA ARG A 339 -28.87 -26.15 9.69
C ARG A 339 -29.64 -25.59 8.51
N SER A 340 -29.89 -26.48 7.55
CA SER A 340 -30.94 -26.46 6.51
C SER A 340 -30.31 -26.92 5.20
N PHE A 341 -30.32 -28.23 4.99
CA PHE A 341 -30.59 -28.94 3.73
C PHE A 341 -30.13 -30.39 3.92
N THR A 342 -31.02 -31.17 4.55
CA THR A 342 -31.04 -32.64 4.51
C THR A 342 -31.92 -33.09 3.35
N HIS A 343 -31.60 -34.28 2.81
CA HIS A 343 -32.19 -35.03 1.67
C HIS A 343 -31.42 -34.79 0.35
N CYS A 344 -30.85 -35.78 -0.35
CA CYS A 344 -31.05 -37.24 -0.44
C CYS A 344 -29.70 -37.86 -0.88
N SER A 345 -29.18 -38.95 -0.26
CA SER A 345 -29.27 -40.35 -0.73
C SER A 345 -28.89 -40.55 -2.22
N ALA A 346 -28.02 -41.46 -2.67
CA ALA A 346 -27.18 -42.51 -2.10
C ALA A 346 -26.36 -43.16 -3.26
N LYS A 347 -25.40 -44.04 -2.89
CA LYS A 347 -24.69 -45.07 -3.71
C LYS A 347 -23.58 -44.56 -4.65
N SER A 348 -22.45 -45.24 -4.88
CA SER A 348 -21.79 -46.39 -4.23
C SER A 348 -20.40 -46.58 -4.86
N ARG A 349 -19.44 -46.96 -4.01
CA ARG A 349 -18.16 -47.68 -4.18
C ARG A 349 -17.67 -48.12 -5.59
N SER A 350 -16.36 -47.85 -5.76
CA SER A 350 -15.23 -48.75 -6.08
C SER A 350 -14.85 -49.15 -7.51
N ALA A 351 -13.52 -49.05 -7.70
CA ALA A 351 -12.60 -49.99 -8.37
C ALA A 351 -12.11 -49.67 -9.80
N ALA A 352 -10.83 -49.28 -9.83
CA ALA A 352 -9.72 -49.81 -10.63
C ALA A 352 -9.88 -50.06 -12.15
N GLY A 353 -8.92 -49.53 -12.91
CA GLY A 353 -8.27 -50.31 -13.97
C GLY A 353 -8.21 -49.69 -15.37
N LYS A 354 -7.01 -49.24 -15.74
CA LYS A 354 -6.34 -49.35 -17.05
C LYS A 354 -7.15 -49.03 -18.34
N GLY A 355 -6.65 -48.01 -19.05
CA GLY A 355 -6.09 -48.24 -20.38
C GLY A 355 -6.88 -47.76 -21.61
N LYS A 356 -6.15 -46.98 -22.42
CA LYS A 356 -6.25 -46.77 -23.88
C LYS A 356 -7.20 -45.70 -24.44
N SER A 357 -6.52 -44.85 -25.23
CA SER A 357 -6.96 -43.97 -26.31
C SER A 357 -8.28 -44.30 -27.01
N SER A 358 -9.07 -43.26 -27.25
CA SER A 358 -9.71 -43.03 -28.57
C SER A 358 -10.09 -41.55 -28.71
N ALA A 359 -10.01 -41.08 -29.95
CA ALA A 359 -10.23 -39.71 -30.38
C ALA A 359 -11.73 -39.39 -30.58
N CYS A 360 -11.98 -38.09 -30.80
CA CYS A 360 -13.18 -37.47 -31.40
C CYS A 360 -14.44 -37.33 -30.53
N ALA A 361 -14.79 -36.09 -30.19
CA ALA A 361 -15.89 -35.36 -30.85
C ALA A 361 -16.34 -34.16 -30.00
N SER A 362 -16.21 -32.96 -30.56
CA SER A 362 -16.80 -31.72 -30.03
C SER A 362 -18.33 -31.72 -30.19
N PRO A 363 -19.12 -31.27 -29.20
CA PRO A 363 -20.49 -30.84 -29.44
C PRO A 363 -20.58 -29.32 -29.62
N LYS A 364 -21.33 -28.95 -30.67
CA LYS A 364 -21.60 -27.62 -31.20
C LYS A 364 -22.42 -26.73 -30.25
N CYS A 365 -22.15 -25.42 -30.28
CA CYS A 365 -23.04 -24.36 -29.79
C CYS A 365 -24.43 -24.40 -30.46
N PRO A 366 -25.52 -24.12 -29.72
CA PRO A 366 -26.79 -23.76 -30.32
C PRO A 366 -26.86 -22.26 -30.62
N LYS A 367 -27.33 -21.93 -31.83
CA LYS A 367 -27.62 -20.59 -32.34
C LYS A 367 -28.83 -19.97 -31.62
N ALA A 368 -28.77 -18.65 -31.45
CA ALA A 368 -29.85 -17.77 -31.01
C ALA A 368 -31.04 -17.73 -32.00
N PRO A 369 -32.26 -17.38 -31.54
CA PRO A 369 -33.30 -16.83 -32.40
C PRO A 369 -33.28 -15.30 -32.36
N ARG A 370 -33.38 -14.69 -33.54
CA ARG A 370 -33.67 -13.27 -33.74
C ARG A 370 -35.13 -12.96 -33.42
N ARG A 371 -35.38 -11.84 -32.76
CA ARG A 371 -36.25 -10.77 -33.27
C ARG A 371 -35.69 -9.43 -32.86
#